data_AF-A0A348AJK0-F1
#
_entry.id   AF-A0A348AJK0-F1
#
_cell.length_a   1.000
_cell.length_b   1.000
_cell.length_c   1.000
_cell.angle_alpha   90.00
_cell.angle_beta   90.00
_cell.angle_gamma   90.00
#
_symmetry.space_group_name_H-M   'P 1'
#
loop_
_entity.id
_entity.type
_entity.pdbx_description
1 polymer ?
#
loop_
_entity_poly.entity_id
_entity_poly.type
_entity_poly.pdbx_seq_one_letter_code
_entity_poly.pdbx_strand_id
1 'polypeptide(L)'
;MTNMTVDNKTPKWRHQITMVDREELTIDGVVNLGSYDEKEIVMETEQGMLTIRGDSLNIKQLNLEQGCIIVDGTVKGLSYEDEIRPKKGLLDRFLK
;
A
#
# COMPACT_ATOMS: atom_id res chain seq x y z
N MET A 1 -29.30 -21.23 20.22
CA MET A 1 -28.00 -21.46 19.56
C MET A 1 -27.94 -20.48 18.40
N THR A 2 -27.44 -19.27 18.65
CA THR A 2 -27.44 -18.18 17.66
C THR A 2 -26.08 -18.19 16.98
N ASN A 3 -26.07 -18.30 15.65
CA ASN A 3 -24.88 -18.31 14.82
C ASN A 3 -23.94 -17.15 15.18
N MET A 4 -22.74 -17.48 15.64
CA MET A 4 -21.61 -16.54 15.58
C MET A 4 -21.23 -16.39 14.11
N THR A 5 -21.47 -15.20 13.55
CA THR A 5 -20.78 -14.77 12.34
C THR A 5 -19.30 -14.70 12.67
N VAL A 6 -18.52 -15.64 12.15
CA VAL A 6 -17.06 -15.58 12.19
C VAL A 6 -16.67 -14.33 11.40
N ASP A 7 -16.42 -13.25 12.13
CA ASP A 7 -15.79 -12.05 11.61
C ASP A 7 -14.39 -12.45 11.18
N ASN A 8 -14.24 -12.78 9.91
CA ASN A 8 -12.96 -13.13 9.30
C ASN A 8 -12.17 -11.82 9.12
N LYS A 9 -11.83 -11.16 10.23
CA LYS A 9 -10.97 -9.97 10.23
C LYS A 9 -9.61 -10.41 9.72
N THR A 10 -9.25 -9.92 8.54
CA THR A 10 -7.86 -9.83 8.09
C THR A 10 -7.01 -9.36 9.28
N PRO A 11 -5.85 -9.99 9.55
CA PRO A 11 -4.99 -9.56 10.63
C PRO A 11 -4.71 -8.06 10.47
N LYS A 12 -5.07 -7.23 11.46
CA LYS A 12 -4.65 -5.83 11.44
C LYS A 12 -3.16 -5.78 11.74
N TRP A 13 -2.35 -5.78 10.69
CA TRP A 13 -0.93 -5.54 10.81
C TRP A 13 -0.69 -4.09 11.21
N ARG A 14 0.28 -3.87 12.09
CA ARG A 14 0.73 -2.51 12.39
C ARG A 14 1.38 -1.95 11.13
N HIS A 15 0.80 -0.91 10.56
CA HIS A 15 1.45 -0.15 9.51
C HIS A 15 2.69 0.56 10.05
N GLN A 16 3.86 0.24 9.52
CA GLN A 16 5.13 0.81 9.95
C GLN A 16 6.05 1.00 8.74
N ILE A 17 6.71 2.17 8.67
CA ILE A 17 7.77 2.43 7.71
C ILE A 17 9.06 2.70 8.46
N THR A 18 10.11 1.96 8.10
CA THR A 18 11.49 2.21 8.54
C THR A 18 12.33 2.58 7.32
N MET A 19 13.00 3.74 7.37
CA MET A 19 13.91 4.20 6.31
C MET A 19 15.31 4.34 6.88
N VAL A 20 16.29 3.74 6.20
CA VAL A 20 17.71 3.85 6.54
C VAL A 20 18.44 4.51 5.37
N ASP A 21 19.12 5.62 5.65
CA ASP A 21 19.96 6.39 4.71
C ASP A 21 19.28 6.78 3.38
N ARG A 22 17.95 6.73 3.31
CA ARG A 22 17.15 6.84 2.08
C ARG A 22 17.50 5.78 1.01
N GLU A 23 18.12 4.68 1.42
CA GLU A 23 18.59 3.60 0.55
C GLU A 23 17.85 2.28 0.79
N GLU A 24 17.40 2.03 2.02
CA GLU A 24 16.59 0.87 2.36
C GLU A 24 15.30 1.30 3.05
N LEU A 25 14.18 0.77 2.57
CA LEU A 25 12.84 0.94 3.11
C LEU A 25 12.28 -0.42 3.52
N THR A 26 11.85 -0.55 4.77
CA THR A 26 11.01 -1.66 5.22
C THR A 26 9.62 -1.13 5.51
N ILE A 27 8.61 -1.75 4.90
CA ILE A 27 7.20 -1.39 5.03
C ILE A 27 6.44 -2.60 5.55
N ASP A 28 5.87 -2.48 6.75
CA ASP A 28 4.92 -3.44 7.33
C ASP A 28 3.49 -2.93 7.16
N GLY A 29 2.51 -3.84 7.14
CA GLY A 29 1.11 -3.52 6.89
C GLY A 29 0.77 -3.36 5.40
N VAL A 30 1.55 -3.98 4.51
CA VAL A 30 1.24 -4.05 3.08
C VAL A 30 0.19 -5.12 2.83
N VAL A 31 -0.90 -4.73 2.16
CA VAL A 31 -2.01 -5.62 1.79
C VAL A 31 -1.78 -6.20 0.40
N ASN A 32 -1.36 -5.35 -0.55
CA ASN A 32 -1.14 -5.76 -1.93
C ASN A 32 -0.09 -4.90 -2.62
N LEU A 33 0.65 -5.50 -3.56
CA LEU A 33 1.57 -4.76 -4.44
C LEU A 33 0.84 -4.37 -5.73
N GLY A 34 0.93 -3.09 -6.09
CA GLY A 34 0.43 -2.55 -7.35
C GLY A 34 1.50 -2.56 -8.45
N SER A 35 1.64 -1.44 -9.16
CA SER A 35 2.70 -1.25 -10.17
C SER A 35 4.06 -0.99 -9.52
N TYR A 36 5.12 -1.50 -10.12
CA TYR A 36 6.49 -1.22 -9.67
C TYR A 36 7.45 -1.19 -10.87
N ASP A 37 8.40 -0.26 -10.79
CA ASP A 37 9.58 -0.17 -11.63
C ASP A 37 10.73 0.52 -10.86
N GLU A 38 11.83 0.81 -11.54
CA GLU A 38 13.02 1.45 -10.94
C GLU A 38 12.81 2.90 -10.47
N LYS A 39 11.67 3.52 -10.78
CA LYS A 39 11.35 4.91 -10.46
C LYS A 39 10.18 5.05 -9.51
N GLU A 40 9.22 4.14 -9.56
CA GLU A 40 8.00 4.20 -8.76
C GLU A 40 7.56 2.81 -8.29
N ILE A 41 7.16 2.72 -7.02
CA ILE A 41 6.49 1.54 -6.46
C ILE A 41 5.17 2.01 -5.84
N VAL A 42 4.08 1.37 -6.26
CA VAL A 42 2.73 1.62 -5.75
C VAL A 42 2.24 0.38 -5.01
N MET A 43 1.69 0.56 -3.81
CA MET A 43 1.17 -0.54 -3.00
C MET A 43 -0.07 -0.11 -2.23
N GLU A 44 -0.91 -1.08 -1.89
CA GLU A 44 -2.01 -0.93 -0.96
C GLU A 44 -1.51 -1.32 0.45
N THR A 45 -1.78 -0.48 1.43
CA THR A 45 -1.45 -0.72 2.83
C THR A 45 -2.72 -0.69 3.68
N GLU A 46 -2.63 -1.15 4.93
CA GLU A 46 -3.70 -1.02 5.92
C GLU A 46 -4.09 0.45 6.22
N GLN A 47 -3.34 1.44 5.70
CA GLN A 47 -3.59 2.88 5.83
C GLN A 47 -3.82 3.58 4.47
N GLY A 48 -4.23 2.84 3.44
CA GLY A 48 -4.51 3.37 2.10
C GLY A 48 -3.38 3.12 1.09
N MET A 49 -3.47 3.79 -0.06
CA MET A 49 -2.49 3.63 -1.14
C MET A 49 -1.19 4.37 -0.79
N LEU A 50 -0.06 3.68 -0.91
CA LEU A 50 1.28 4.24 -0.74
C LEU A 50 2.02 4.22 -2.07
N THR A 51 2.58 5.36 -2.45
CA THR A 51 3.51 5.48 -3.57
C THR A 51 4.89 5.86 -3.06
N ILE A 52 5.90 5.11 -3.48
CA ILE A 52 7.33 5.36 -3.29
C ILE A 52 7.89 5.84 -4.62
N ARG A 53 8.55 7.01 -4.63
CA ARG A 53 9.26 7.54 -5.80
C ARG A 53 10.75 7.63 -5.53
N GLY A 54 11.55 7.31 -6.52
CA GLY A 54 13.00 7.22 -6.36
C GLY A 54 13.77 6.96 -7.63
N ASP A 55 15.00 6.46 -7.47
CA ASP A 55 15.83 5.93 -8.53
C ASP A 55 16.38 4.56 -8.13
N SER A 56 16.50 3.66 -9.11
CA SER A 56 16.98 2.29 -8.91
C SER A 56 16.22 1.57 -7.79
N LEU A 57 14.92 1.84 -7.69
CA LEU A 57 14.04 1.16 -6.76
C LEU A 57 13.96 -0.32 -7.14
N ASN A 58 14.20 -1.18 -6.18
CA ASN A 58 14.10 -2.61 -6.38
C ASN A 58 13.47 -3.28 -5.15
N ILE A 59 12.73 -4.36 -5.37
CA ILE A 59 12.07 -5.09 -4.29
C ILE A 59 13.04 -6.16 -3.82
N LYS A 60 13.69 -5.92 -2.68
CA LYS A 60 14.62 -6.84 -2.03
C LYS A 60 13.89 -8.04 -1.41
N GLN A 61 12.71 -7.81 -0.83
CA GLN A 61 11.87 -8.85 -0.26
C GLN A 61 10.38 -8.51 -0.38
N LEU A 62 9.56 -9.50 -0.72
CA LEU A 62 8.11 -9.41 -0.78
C LEU A 62 7.50 -10.57 0.04
N ASN A 63 6.85 -10.25 1.15
CA ASN A 63 6.13 -11.21 1.98
C ASN A 63 4.74 -10.68 2.33
N LEU A 64 3.79 -10.86 1.41
CA LEU A 64 2.40 -10.40 1.61
C LEU A 64 1.66 -11.19 2.68
N GLU A 65 2.05 -12.44 2.98
CA GLU A 65 1.43 -13.21 4.08
C GLU A 65 1.76 -12.61 5.45
N GLN A 66 2.95 -12.02 5.60
CA GLN A 66 3.37 -11.29 6.80
C GLN A 66 3.09 -9.77 6.69
N GLY A 67 2.56 -9.32 5.55
CA GLY A 67 2.30 -7.92 5.25
C GLY A 67 3.55 -7.05 5.18
N CYS A 68 4.70 -7.60 4.75
CA CYS A 68 6.00 -6.92 4.77
C CYS A 68 6.63 -6.82 3.37
N ILE A 69 7.17 -5.65 3.02
CA ILE A 69 7.99 -5.42 1.83
C ILE A 69 9.28 -4.71 2.24
N ILE A 70 10.40 -5.14 1.66
CA ILE A 70 11.69 -4.45 1.76
C ILE A 70 12.08 -3.95 0.36
N VAL A 71 12.36 -2.67 0.25
CA VAL A 71 12.77 -1.97 -0.98
C VAL A 71 14.18 -1.43 -0.79
N ASP A 72 15.04 -1.61 -1.78
CA ASP A 72 16.31 -0.91 -1.91
C ASP A 72 16.27 0.13 -3.04
N GLY A 73 17.17 1.11 -3.00
CA GLY A 73 17.28 2.19 -3.98
C GLY A 73 17.14 3.58 -3.36
N THR A 74 17.38 4.62 -4.15
CA THR A 74 17.36 5.99 -3.63
C THR A 74 15.94 6.53 -3.54
N VAL A 75 15.42 6.69 -2.32
CA VAL A 75 14.08 7.21 -2.07
C VAL A 75 14.07 8.74 -2.16
N LYS A 76 13.16 9.28 -2.96
CA LYS A 76 12.92 10.72 -3.14
C LYS A 76 11.61 11.20 -2.56
N GLY A 77 10.62 10.32 -2.43
CA GLY A 77 9.33 10.69 -1.87
C GLY A 77 8.48 9.48 -1.49
N LEU A 78 7.63 9.72 -0.50
CA LEU A 78 6.57 8.83 -0.05
C LEU A 78 5.29 9.64 -0.03
N SER A 79 4.23 9.15 -0.66
CA SER A 79 2.92 9.78 -0.63
C SER A 79 1.83 8.77 -0.34
N TYR A 80 0.96 9.13 0.61
CA TYR A 80 -0.29 8.42 0.85
C TYR A 80 -1.42 9.07 0.07
N GLU A 81 -2.34 8.23 -0.39
CA GLU A 81 -3.65 8.64 -0.87
C GLU A 81 -4.71 7.91 -0.05
N ASP A 82 -5.52 8.66 0.70
CA ASP A 82 -6.72 8.14 1.37
C ASP A 82 -7.67 7.57 0.30
N GLU A 83 -8.09 6.31 0.45
CA GLU A 83 -8.72 5.43 -0.53
C GLU A 83 -9.56 6.07 -1.68
N ILE A 84 -9.30 5.54 -2.87
CA ILE A 84 -10.22 5.27 -3.99
C ILE A 84 -11.57 5.96 -3.86
N ARG A 85 -11.69 7.20 -4.36
CA ARG A 85 -13.00 7.78 -4.64
C ARG A 85 -13.79 6.78 -5.48
N PRO A 86 -14.92 6.21 -5.01
CA PRO A 86 -15.83 5.55 -5.93
C PRO A 86 -16.21 6.61 -6.97
N LYS A 87 -16.01 6.32 -8.26
CA LYS A 87 -16.40 7.22 -9.36
C LYS A 87 -17.88 7.55 -9.18
N LYS A 88 -18.16 8.67 -8.52
CA LYS A 88 -19.52 9.14 -8.23
C LYS A 88 -20.09 9.65 -9.55
N GLY A 89 -20.80 8.75 -10.22
CA GLY A 89 -21.92 9.00 -11.11
C GLY A 89 -21.75 10.08 -12.18
N LEU A 90 -21.36 9.65 -13.38
CA LEU A 90 -21.71 10.32 -14.65
C LEU A 90 -23.24 10.40 -14.88
N LEU A 91 -24.05 9.86 -13.96
CA LEU A 91 -25.51 9.86 -13.98
C LEU A 91 -26.14 11.10 -13.34
N ASP A 92 -25.40 11.88 -12.53
CA ASP A 92 -25.94 13.09 -11.89
C ASP A 92 -26.15 14.25 -12.89
N ARG A 93 -25.53 14.13 -14.06
CA ARG A 93 -25.61 15.11 -15.16
C ARG A 93 -26.78 14.87 -16.12
N PHE A 94 -27.49 13.75 -15.96
CA PHE A 94 -28.65 13.35 -16.78
C PHE A 94 -29.98 13.42 -16.01
N LEU A 95 -29.97 13.83 -14.74
CA LEU A 95 -31.16 14.03 -13.92
C LEU A 95 -31.51 15.52 -13.71
N LYS A 96 -31.07 16.39 -14.62
CA LYS A 96 -31.51 17.78 -14.69
C LYS A 96 -31.99 18.15 -16.08
#